data_AF-A0A4V3GRW5-F1
#
_entry.id   AF-A0A4V3GRW5-F1
#
_cell.length_a   1.000
_cell.length_b   1.000
_cell.length_c   1.000
_cell.angle_alpha   90.00
_cell.angle_beta   90.00
_cell.angle_gamma   90.00
#
_symmetry.space_group_name_H-M   'P 1'
#
loop_
_entity.id
_entity.type
_entity.pdbx_description
1 polymer ?
#
loop_
_entity_poly.entity_id
_entity_poly.type
_entity_poly.pdbx_seq_one_letter_code
_entity_poly.pdbx_strand_id
1 'polypeptide(L)'
;MPVVKASLHLFGGDTVVVHCSNKSHIHLMSDTSSAGKPQADILSVEDKQTAYLTVPYSGTWKVLIDSHSKSLEHSISYVAA
;
A
#
# COMPACT_ATOMS: atom_id res chain seq x y z
N MET A 1 -10.45 5.32 -9.78
CA MET A 1 -9.14 5.90 -10.15
C MET A 1 -8.28 5.77 -8.90
N PRO A 2 -7.26 4.90 -8.90
CA PRO A 2 -6.42 4.68 -7.72
C PRO A 2 -5.70 5.98 -7.37
N VAL A 3 -5.81 6.42 -6.12
CA VAL A 3 -5.12 7.61 -5.62
C VAL A 3 -3.98 7.18 -4.72
N VAL A 4 -2.78 7.71 -4.94
CA VAL A 4 -1.67 7.59 -3.98
C VAL A 4 -2.08 8.30 -2.69
N LYS A 5 -2.22 7.55 -1.60
CA LYS A 5 -2.61 8.09 -0.30
C LYS A 5 -1.42 8.34 0.61
N ALA A 6 -0.38 7.52 0.51
CA ALA A 6 0.84 7.68 1.30
C ALA A 6 2.06 7.13 0.57
N SER A 7 3.24 7.65 0.92
CA SER A 7 4.54 7.12 0.55
C SER A 7 5.35 6.96 1.83
N LEU A 8 5.78 5.74 2.13
CA LEU A 8 6.41 5.36 3.38
C LEU A 8 7.76 4.71 3.08
N HIS A 9 8.78 5.03 3.88
CA HIS A 9 10.03 4.29 3.88
C HIS A 9 9.90 3.16 4.90
N LEU A 10 9.93 1.92 4.43
CA LEU A 10 9.65 0.73 5.22
C LEU A 10 10.79 -0.26 5.12
N PHE A 11 10.96 -1.08 6.15
CA PHE A 11 11.94 -2.15 6.18
C PHE A 11 11.31 -3.49 5.78
N GLY A 12 12.13 -4.40 5.25
CA GLY A 12 11.70 -5.77 4.98
C GLY A 12 11.23 -6.44 6.27
N GLY A 13 10.01 -6.96 6.27
CA GLY A 13 9.34 -7.52 7.44
C GLY A 13 8.26 -6.61 8.04
N ASP A 14 8.34 -5.29 7.85
CA ASP A 14 7.33 -4.36 8.36
C ASP A 14 5.96 -4.71 7.77
N THR A 15 4.90 -4.52 8.56
CA THR A 15 3.54 -4.77 8.09
C THR A 15 2.76 -3.46 8.01
N VAL A 16 2.34 -3.10 6.79
CA VAL A 16 1.45 -1.97 6.54
C VAL A 16 0.02 -2.41 6.79
N VAL A 17 -0.68 -1.68 7.64
CA VAL A 17 -2.09 -1.84 7.93
C VAL A 17 -2.84 -0.69 7.31
N VAL A 18 -3.73 -0.99 6.37
CA VAL A 18 -4.61 -0.02 5.74
C VAL A 18 -6.04 -0.34 6.14
N HIS A 19 -6.73 0.65 6.70
CA HIS A 19 -8.16 0.54 7.01
C HIS A 19 -8.92 1.62 6.23
N CYS A 20 -10.03 1.23 5.62
CA CYS A 20 -10.91 2.05 4.82
C CYS A 20 -12.33 1.93 5.36
N SER A 21 -13.10 3.02 5.35
CA SER A 21 -14.50 2.99 5.80
C SER A 21 -15.36 2.06 4.93
N ASN A 22 -15.08 1.98 3.62
CA ASN A 22 -15.75 1.09 2.67
C ASN A 22 -14.76 0.11 2.03
N LYS A 23 -15.30 -1.00 1.52
CA LYS A 23 -14.54 -1.96 0.73
C LYS A 23 -13.87 -1.26 -0.45
N SER A 24 -12.56 -1.44 -0.56
CA SER A 24 -11.71 -0.76 -1.54
C SER A 24 -10.63 -1.72 -2.04
N HIS A 25 -10.00 -1.36 -3.16
CA HIS A 25 -8.82 -2.05 -3.65
C HIS A 25 -7.59 -1.32 -3.12
N ILE A 26 -6.81 -2.02 -2.32
CA ILE A 26 -5.63 -1.46 -1.65
C ILE A 26 -4.41 -2.06 -2.31
N HIS A 27 -3.51 -1.22 -2.79
CA HIS A 27 -2.25 -1.65 -3.39
C HIS A 27 -1.09 -1.04 -2.63
N LEU A 28 -0.05 -1.83 -2.38
CA LEU A 28 1.24 -1.40 -1.88
C LEU A 28 2.25 -1.62 -3.00
N MET A 29 2.73 -0.53 -3.57
CA MET A 29 3.62 -0.51 -4.73
C MET A 29 5.01 -0.09 -4.30
N SER A 30 6.05 -0.84 -4.68
CA SER A 30 7.42 -0.41 -4.44
C SER A 30 7.75 0.80 -5.32
N ASP A 31 8.44 1.78 -4.76
CA ASP A 31 8.99 2.92 -5.52
C ASP A 31 10.34 2.58 -6.14
N THR A 32 10.59 1.29 -6.38
CA THR A 32 11.84 0.81 -6.96
C THR A 32 11.85 1.08 -8.46
N SER A 33 12.14 2.33 -8.84
CA SER A 33 12.90 2.61 -10.05
C SER A 33 14.39 2.36 -9.79
N SER A 34 14.74 1.26 -9.12
CA SER A 34 16.13 0.88 -8.89
C SER A 34 16.66 0.23 -10.16
N ALA A 35 17.72 0.82 -10.72
CA ALA A 35 18.41 0.42 -11.94
C ALA A 35 18.46 -1.12 -12.11
N GLY A 36 17.60 -1.66 -12.98
CA GLY A 36 17.65 -3.07 -13.39
C GLY A 36 16.36 -3.88 -13.29
N LYS A 37 15.32 -3.42 -12.57
CA LYS A 37 13.99 -4.06 -12.60
C LYS A 37 12.98 -3.19 -13.36
N PRO A 38 12.44 -3.65 -14.51
CA PRO A 38 11.48 -2.86 -15.29
C PRO A 38 10.07 -2.80 -14.69
N GLN A 39 9.80 -3.57 -13.63
CA GLN A 39 8.47 -3.67 -13.03
C GLN A 39 8.55 -3.42 -11.52
N ALA A 40 7.73 -2.49 -11.04
CA ALA A 40 7.52 -2.26 -9.62
C ALA A 40 6.74 -3.44 -9.02
N ASP A 41 7.14 -3.88 -7.82
CA ASP A 41 6.42 -4.92 -7.10
C ASP A 41 5.14 -4.31 -6.54
N ILE A 42 3.99 -4.93 -6.83
CA ILE A 42 2.69 -4.48 -6.36
C ILE A 42 2.04 -5.61 -5.57
N LEU A 43 1.79 -5.36 -4.30
CA LEU A 43 0.96 -6.22 -3.45
C LEU A 43 -0.44 -5.63 -3.39
N SER A 44 -1.46 -6.41 -3.70
CA SER A 44 -2.84 -5.92 -3.74
C SER A 44 -3.79 -6.75 -2.91
N VAL A 45 -4.73 -6.08 -2.28
CA VAL A 45 -5.86 -6.67 -1.57
C VAL A 45 -7.13 -6.04 -2.12
N GLU A 46 -8.04 -6.87 -2.61
CA GLU A 46 -9.27 -6.44 -3.25
C GLU A 46 -10.50 -6.68 -2.37
N ASP A 47 -11.52 -5.82 -2.51
CA ASP A 47 -12.80 -5.92 -1.81
C ASP A 47 -12.68 -6.06 -0.28
N LYS A 48 -11.70 -5.37 0.32
CA LYS A 48 -11.51 -5.35 1.78
C LYS A 48 -11.61 -3.94 2.35
N GLN A 49 -12.12 -3.87 3.57
CA GLN A 49 -12.04 -2.66 4.40
C GLN A 49 -10.70 -2.59 5.14
N THR A 50 -10.06 -3.73 5.41
CA THR A 50 -8.76 -3.77 6.09
C THR A 50 -7.80 -4.67 5.32
N ALA A 51 -6.61 -4.15 5.05
CA ALA A 51 -5.52 -4.88 4.42
C ALA A 51 -4.30 -4.90 5.34
N TYR A 52 -3.64 -6.05 5.40
CA TYR A 52 -2.37 -6.26 6.08
C TYR A 52 -1.37 -6.68 5.01
N LEU A 53 -0.41 -5.82 4.75
CA LEU A 53 0.56 -5.97 3.66
C LEU A 53 1.95 -6.00 4.27
N THR A 54 2.54 -7.19 4.34
CA THR A 54 3.91 -7.35 4.80
C THR A 54 4.88 -6.95 3.70
N VAL A 55 5.83 -6.09 4.06
CA VAL A 55 6.84 -5.53 3.18
C VAL A 55 7.91 -6.59 2.90
N PRO A 56 8.09 -7.02 1.64
CA PRO A 56 9.01 -8.11 1.32
C PRO A 56 10.49 -7.70 1.42
N TYR A 57 10.79 -6.42 1.25
CA TYR A 57 12.16 -5.88 1.33
C TYR A 57 12.14 -4.38 1.63
N SER A 58 13.23 -3.90 2.21
CA SER A 58 13.37 -2.50 2.59
C SER A 58 13.37 -1.57 1.38
N GLY A 59 12.66 -0.45 1.49
CA GLY A 59 12.58 0.54 0.43
C GLY A 59 11.45 1.54 0.65
N THR A 60 11.27 2.43 -0.31
CA THR A 60 10.11 3.31 -0.35
C THR A 60 8.95 2.54 -0.97
N TRP A 61 7.80 2.54 -0.29
CA TRP A 61 6.57 1.91 -0.73
C TRP A 61 5.43 2.92 -0.74
N LYS A 62 4.63 2.89 -1.80
CA LYS A 62 3.48 3.76 -2.03
C LYS A 62 2.20 2.98 -1.78
N VAL A 63 1.33 3.53 -0.93
CA VAL A 63 0.00 2.98 -0.69
C VAL A 63 -0.97 3.65 -1.66
N LEU A 64 -1.56 2.87 -2.54
CA LEU A 64 -2.62 3.26 -3.46
C LEU A 64 -3.94 2.71 -2.93
N ILE A 65 -4.97 3.54 -2.89
CA ILE A 65 -6.33 3.08 -2.57
C ILE A 65 -7.22 3.46 -3.75
N ASP A 66 -7.75 2.45 -4.43
CA ASP A 66 -8.84 2.64 -5.40
C ASP A 66 -10.16 2.40 -4.69
N SER A 67 -10.83 3.51 -4.38
CA SER A 67 -12.19 3.50 -3.91
C SER A 67 -13.08 4.19 -4.92
N HIS A 68 -14.25 3.61 -5.18
CA HIS A 68 -15.28 4.25 -6.01
C HIS A 68 -15.90 5.50 -5.34
N SER A 69 -15.51 5.83 -4.11
CA SER A 69 -15.94 7.03 -3.38
C SER A 69 -14.85 8.10 -3.34
N LYS A 70 -15.23 9.36 -3.62
CA LYS A 70 -14.32 10.53 -3.51
C LYS A 70 -14.03 10.95 -2.07
N SER A 71 -14.89 10.57 -1.12
CA SER A 71 -14.81 10.95 0.30
C SER A 71 -14.46 9.77 1.21
N LEU A 72 -13.64 8.84 0.73
CA LEU A 72 -13.26 7.67 1.52
C LEU A 72 -12.34 8.06 2.68
N GLU A 73 -12.86 7.89 3.90
CA GLU A 73 -12.07 7.91 5.12
C GLU A 73 -11.16 6.67 5.16
N HIS A 74 -9.88 6.89 5.38
CA HIS A 74 -8.88 5.85 5.43
C HIS A 74 -7.83 6.18 6.49
N SER A 75 -7.25 5.15 7.08
CA SER A 75 -6.11 5.24 7.97
C SER A 75 -5.03 4.28 7.49
N ILE A 76 -3.80 4.76 7.49
CA ILE A 76 -2.62 3.98 7.11
C ILE A 76 -1.70 3.97 8.32
N SER A 77 -1.30 2.78 8.74
CA SER A 77 -0.37 2.56 9.85
C SER A 77 0.61 1.47 9.44
N TYR A 78 1.73 1.39 10.15
CA TYR A 78 2.66 0.28 9.96
C TYR A 78 3.14 -0.21 11.31
N VAL A 79 3.45 -1.50 11.36
CA VAL A 79 4.03 -2.17 12.51
C VAL A 79 5.40 -2.66 12.09
N ALA A 80 6.43 -2.21 12.80
CA ALA A 80 7.79 -2.70 12.58
C ALA A 80 7.87 -4.19 12.96
N ALA A 81 8.69 -4.95 12.23
CA ALA A 81 8.97 -6.35 12.57
C ALA A 81 9.79 -6.52 13.87
#